data_AF-A0A352RUA1-F1
#
_entry.id   AF-A0A352RUA1-F1
#
_cell.length_a   1.000
_cell.length_b   1.000
_cell.length_c   1.000
_cell.angle_alpha   90.00
_cell.angle_beta   90.00
_cell.angle_gamma   90.00
#
_symmetry.space_group_name_H-M   'P 1'
#
loop_
_entity.id
_entity.type
_entity.pdbx_description
1 polymer ?
#
loop_
_entity_poly.entity_id
_entity_poly.type
_entity_poly.pdbx_seq_one_letter_code
_entity_poly.pdbx_strand_id
1 'polypeptide(L)'
;RRSCGFSDKGTVFVPAAMAGDETEFNVMLCAQGDRQHVAIHLDHYFVPSTWLKQEFPKHLELIEIIENRVHLAIAEMSQQQATSETL
;
A
#
# COMPACT_ATOMS: atom_id res chain seq x y z
N ARG A 1 13.58 7.38 -2.11
CA ARG A 1 13.17 6.17 -1.34
C ARG A 1 11.75 5.85 -1.76
N ARG A 2 11.43 4.63 -2.21
CA ARG A 2 10.04 4.23 -2.50
C ARG A 2 9.41 3.74 -1.20
N SER A 3 8.25 4.28 -0.83
CA SER A 3 7.53 3.96 0.41
C SER A 3 6.24 3.22 0.09
N CYS A 4 5.73 2.50 1.08
CA CYS A 4 4.38 1.94 1.14
C CYS A 4 3.89 2.11 2.59
N GLY A 5 2.57 2.14 2.78
CA GLY A 5 1.95 2.25 4.09
C GLY A 5 1.28 0.93 4.48
N PHE A 6 1.09 0.72 5.78
CA PHE A 6 0.22 -0.33 6.31
C PHE A 6 -0.61 0.25 7.46
N SER A 7 -1.88 -0.15 7.56
CA SER A 7 -2.74 0.23 8.68
C SER A 7 -2.67 -0.79 9.82
N ASP A 8 -3.15 -0.37 11.00
CA ASP A 8 -3.45 -1.24 12.14
C ASP A 8 -4.41 -2.40 11.80
N LYS A 9 -5.26 -2.20 10.79
CA LYS A 9 -6.19 -3.21 10.24
C LYS A 9 -5.55 -4.12 9.17
N GLY A 10 -4.25 -3.99 8.93
CA GLY A 10 -3.51 -4.81 7.95
C GLY A 10 -3.76 -4.42 6.48
N THR A 11 -4.34 -3.25 6.22
CA THR A 11 -4.49 -2.75 4.84
C THR A 11 -3.16 -2.22 4.34
N VAL A 12 -2.67 -2.73 3.22
CA VAL A 12 -1.48 -2.20 2.54
C VAL A 12 -1.89 -1.05 1.64
N PHE A 13 -1.14 0.04 1.74
CA PHE A 13 -1.31 1.24 0.92
C PHE A 13 -0.10 1.39 0.01
N VAL A 14 -0.35 1.53 -1.30
CA VAL A 14 0.68 1.68 -2.32
C VAL A 14 0.53 3.01 -3.05
N PRO A 15 1.62 3.56 -3.63
CA PRO A 15 1.53 4.81 -4.39
C PRO A 15 0.51 4.70 -5.53
N ALA A 16 -0.38 5.68 -5.66
CA ALA A 16 -1.38 5.73 -6.73
C ALA A 16 -0.72 5.78 -8.12
N ALA A 17 0.49 6.35 -8.22
CA ALA A 17 1.31 6.35 -9.42
C ALA A 17 1.65 4.95 -9.97
N MET A 18 1.42 3.89 -9.19
CA MET A 18 1.56 2.50 -9.66
C MET A 18 0.52 2.09 -10.70
N ALA A 19 -0.56 2.87 -10.89
CA ALA A 19 -1.50 2.70 -12.01
C ALA A 19 -0.82 2.92 -13.38
N GLY A 20 0.39 3.48 -13.41
CA GLY A 20 1.25 3.55 -14.59
C GLY A 20 0.79 4.56 -15.61
N ASP A 21 -0.16 4.18 -16.45
CA ASP A 21 -0.62 4.96 -17.61
C ASP A 21 -1.54 6.13 -17.21
N GLU A 22 -1.98 6.17 -15.94
CA GLU A 22 -2.79 7.24 -15.37
C GLU A 22 -2.01 8.17 -14.45
N THR A 23 -2.44 9.43 -14.39
CA THR A 23 -1.84 10.38 -13.44
C THR A 23 -2.23 10.02 -12.00
N GLU A 24 -1.30 10.21 -11.07
CA GLU A 24 -1.50 9.95 -9.63
C GLU A 24 -2.77 10.64 -9.10
N PHE A 25 -3.04 11.86 -9.58
CA PHE A 25 -4.21 12.64 -9.21
C PHE A 25 -5.53 12.04 -9.73
N ASN A 26 -5.58 11.57 -10.97
CA ASN A 26 -6.77 10.91 -11.53
C ASN A 26 -7.10 9.62 -10.75
N VAL A 27 -6.08 8.82 -10.46
CA VAL A 27 -6.23 7.58 -9.69
C VAL A 27 -6.77 7.88 -8.29
N MET A 28 -6.28 8.94 -7.65
CA MET A 28 -6.80 9.40 -6.37
C MET A 28 -8.27 9.83 -6.46
N LEU A 29 -8.68 10.55 -7.51
CA LEU A 29 -10.09 10.94 -7.72
C LEU A 29 -11.00 9.72 -7.89
N CYS A 30 -10.57 8.70 -8.65
CA CYS A 30 -11.30 7.44 -8.79
C CYS A 30 -11.44 6.75 -7.43
N ALA A 31 -10.35 6.62 -6.67
CA ALA A 31 -10.37 6.02 -5.34
C ALA A 31 -11.35 6.74 -4.39
N GLN A 32 -11.39 8.07 -4.41
CA GLN A 32 -12.36 8.86 -3.65
C GLN A 32 -13.81 8.61 -4.11
N GLY A 33 -14.04 8.55 -5.43
CA GLY A 33 -15.34 8.21 -6.02
C GLY A 33 -15.85 6.84 -5.55
N ASP A 34 -14.95 5.87 -5.47
CA ASP A 34 -15.21 4.50 -4.99
C ASP A 34 -15.17 4.37 -3.46
N ARG A 35 -15.11 5.49 -2.74
CA ARG A 35 -15.10 5.57 -1.27
C ARG A 35 -13.94 4.82 -0.62
N GLN A 36 -12.82 4.70 -1.31
CA GLN A 36 -11.59 4.15 -0.75
C GLN A 36 -10.90 5.17 0.15
N HIS A 37 -10.24 4.67 1.19
CA HIS A 37 -9.38 5.49 2.02
C HIS A 37 -8.12 5.87 1.24
N VAL A 38 -7.80 7.17 1.20
CA VAL A 38 -6.57 7.68 0.58
C VAL A 38 -5.68 8.25 1.67
N ALA A 39 -4.40 7.88 1.64
CA ALA A 39 -3.38 8.45 2.51
C ALA A 39 -2.45 9.37 1.71
N ILE A 40 -1.87 10.36 2.38
CA ILE A 40 -0.92 11.31 1.77
C ILE A 40 0.40 11.21 2.53
N HIS A 41 1.50 10.97 1.82
CA HIS A 41 2.84 10.93 2.40
C HIS A 41 3.86 11.50 1.42
N LEU A 42 4.67 12.46 1.89
CA LEU A 42 5.68 13.16 1.07
C LEU A 42 5.08 13.71 -0.24
N ASP A 43 3.90 14.32 -0.15
CA ASP A 43 3.16 14.89 -1.30
C ASP A 43 2.71 13.87 -2.36
N HIS A 44 2.71 12.57 -2.02
CA HIS A 44 2.20 11.50 -2.86
C HIS A 44 0.92 10.89 -2.28
N TYR A 45 0.03 10.47 -3.16
CA TYR A 45 -1.22 9.79 -2.84
C TYR A 45 -1.00 8.28 -2.76
N PHE A 46 -1.54 7.69 -1.72
CA PHE A 46 -1.49 6.27 -1.46
C PHE A 46 -2.90 5.71 -1.35
N VAL A 47 -3.15 4.61 -2.04
CA VAL A 47 -4.46 3.95 -2.14
C VAL A 47 -4.36 2.49 -1.68
N PRO A 48 -5.47 1.83 -1.30
CA PRO A 48 -5.45 0.44 -0.90
C PRO A 48 -4.95 -0.42 -2.06
N SER A 49 -3.97 -1.29 -1.79
CA SER A 49 -3.39 -2.19 -2.79
C SER A 49 -4.43 -3.13 -3.38
N THR A 50 -5.38 -3.58 -2.58
CA THR A 50 -6.48 -4.45 -2.99
C THR A 50 -7.38 -3.79 -4.03
N TRP A 51 -7.74 -2.52 -3.82
CA TRP A 51 -8.53 -1.74 -4.79
C TRP A 51 -7.71 -1.48 -6.06
N LEU A 52 -6.45 -1.05 -5.94
CA LEU A 52 -5.63 -0.73 -7.10
C LEU A 52 -5.40 -1.96 -8.01
N LYS A 53 -5.28 -3.16 -7.45
CA LYS A 53 -5.20 -4.41 -8.23
C LYS A 53 -6.48 -4.73 -9.00
N GLN A 54 -7.64 -4.40 -8.44
CA GLN A 54 -8.94 -4.64 -9.07
C GLN A 54 -9.15 -3.69 -10.25
N GLU A 55 -8.84 -2.40 -10.07
CA GLU A 55 -9.04 -1.37 -11.09
C GLU A 55 -7.95 -1.37 -12.17
N PHE A 56 -6.70 -1.75 -11.82
CA PHE A 56 -5.56 -1.74 -12.75
C PHE A 56 -4.86 -3.11 -12.83
N PRO A 57 -5.49 -4.15 -13.44
CA PRO A 57 -4.96 -5.51 -13.46
C PRO A 57 -3.58 -5.65 -14.11
N LYS A 58 -3.22 -4.73 -15.02
CA LYS A 58 -1.92 -4.70 -15.71
C LYS A 58 -0.73 -4.58 -14.74
N HIS A 59 -0.96 -4.07 -13.53
CA HIS A 59 0.09 -3.82 -12.53
C HIS A 59 0.03 -4.78 -11.33
N LEU A 60 -0.77 -5.85 -11.44
CA LEU A 60 -1.04 -6.80 -10.37
C LEU A 60 0.23 -7.44 -9.79
N GLU A 61 1.10 -7.97 -10.64
CA GLU A 61 2.33 -8.65 -10.20
C GLU A 61 3.20 -7.76 -9.32
N LEU A 62 3.39 -6.50 -9.72
CA LEU A 62 4.20 -5.55 -8.95
C LEU A 62 3.56 -5.21 -7.60
N ILE A 63 2.23 -5.08 -7.55
CA ILE A 63 1.51 -4.78 -6.31
C ILE A 63 1.59 -5.98 -5.34
N GLU A 64 1.46 -7.21 -5.84
CA GLU A 64 1.60 -8.42 -5.02
C GLU A 64 3.01 -8.59 -4.43
N ILE A 65 4.06 -8.25 -5.20
CA ILE A 65 5.43 -8.24 -4.67
C ILE A 65 5.56 -7.26 -3.50
N ILE A 66 4.92 -6.09 -3.58
CA ILE A 66 4.95 -5.11 -2.49
C ILE A 66 4.18 -5.62 -1.27
N GLU A 67 2.97 -6.15 -1.46
CA GLU A 67 2.18 -6.73 -0.36
C GLU A 67 2.95 -7.83 0.38
N ASN A 68 3.56 -8.75 -0.36
CA ASN A 68 4.36 -9.83 0.23
C ASN A 68 5.54 -9.30 1.04
N ARG A 69 6.24 -8.26 0.54
CA ARG A 69 7.35 -7.62 1.27
C ARG A 69 6.88 -6.91 2.53
N VAL A 70 5.72 -6.25 2.48
CA VAL A 70 5.13 -5.60 3.66
C VAL A 70 4.76 -6.64 4.71
N HIS A 71 4.13 -7.74 4.33
CA HIS A 71 3.79 -8.81 5.25
C HIS A 71 5.03 -9.45 5.90
N LEU A 72 6.09 -9.68 5.14
CA LEU A 72 7.36 -10.18 5.69
C LEU A 72 7.96 -9.20 6.70
N ALA A 73 8.01 -7.90 6.37
CA ALA A 73 8.54 -6.87 7.27
C ALA A 73 7.71 -6.76 8.57
N ILE A 74 6.38 -6.85 8.48
CA ILE A 74 5.50 -6.83 9.67
C ILE A 74 5.74 -8.07 10.55
N ALA A 75 5.92 -9.24 9.93
CA ALA A 75 6.22 -10.47 10.66
C ALA A 75 7.57 -10.37 11.39
N GLU A 76 8.60 -9.85 10.72
CA GLU A 76 9.93 -9.61 11.30
C GLU A 76 9.88 -8.61 12.48
N MET A 77 9.15 -7.50 12.32
CA MET A 77 8.97 -6.51 13.38
C MET A 77 8.27 -7.09 14.61
N SER A 78 7.21 -7.89 14.39
CA SER A 78 6.47 -8.56 15.47
C SER A 78 7.35 -9.54 16.25
N GLN A 79 8.24 -10.28 15.56
CA GLN A 79 9.18 -11.20 16.20
C GLN A 79 10.23 -10.46 17.05
N GLN A 80 10.75 -9.33 16.56
CA GLN A 80 11.74 -8.52 17.29
C GLN A 80 11.14 -7.90 18.56
N GLN A 81 9.88 -7.46 18.49
CA GLN A 81 9.18 -6.90 19.65
C GLN A 81 8.95 -7.97 20.74
N ALA A 82 8.48 -9.16 20.36
CA ALA A 82 8.30 -10.27 21.30
C ALA A 82 9.61 -10.70 22.00
N THR A 83 10.71 -10.71 21.26
CA THR A 83 12.03 -11.09 21.82
C THR A 83 12.57 -10.03 22.79
N SER A 84 12.25 -8.75 22.55
CA SER A 84 12.67 -7.63 23.40
C SER A 84 11.86 -7.52 24.70
N GLU A 85 10.60 -7.99 24.70
CA GLU A 85 9.73 -8.01 25.89
C GLU A 85 9.98 -9.21 26.82
N THR A 86 10.79 -10.19 26.40
CA THR A 86 11.09 -11.41 27.18
C THR A 86 12.45 -11.33 27.92
N LEU A 87 13.15 -10.19 27.86
CA LEU A 87 14.41 -9.90 28.55
C LEU A 87 14.21 -8.86 29.65
#